data_AF-A0AAD9PPP7-F1
#
_entry.id   AF-A0AAD9PPP7-F1
#
_cell.length_a   1.000
_cell.length_b   1.000
_cell.length_c   1.000
_cell.angle_alpha   90.00
_cell.angle_beta   90.00
_cell.angle_gamma   90.00
#
_symmetry.space_group_name_H-M   'P 1'
#
loop_
_entity.id
_entity.type
_entity.pdbx_description
1 polymer ?
#
loop_
_entity_poly.entity_id
_entity_poly.type
_entity_poly.pdbx_seq_one_letter_code
_entity_poly.pdbx_strand_id
1 'polypeptide(L)'
;VLTLTARIEELENEGQQKGECEGDDVFKEAEQDARESHVREVIKKCDKKLKNYVTQPLIVPEVRQDMLPRTAVTVDVLKVLSEHLEEQYNTALDIAPEAYQCSEDLRELFYNFAYHALKTEHKQINHKMNDLEEKLNSTPTEDKEEFANLMLLQNRRKDLPMEYSRSLSDATELKLREQNNETTTPPLVIS
;
A
#
# COMPACT_ATOMS: atom_id res chain seq x y z
N VAL A 1 -9.97 44.19 -55.15
CA VAL A 1 -11.16 43.36 -54.90
C VAL A 1 -10.64 41.96 -54.65
N LEU A 2 -10.58 41.53 -53.39
CA LEU A 2 -10.12 40.19 -53.01
C LEU A 2 -11.22 39.18 -53.33
N THR A 3 -10.85 38.05 -53.94
CA THR A 3 -11.76 36.98 -54.37
C THR A 3 -12.41 36.29 -53.18
N LEU A 4 -13.69 35.90 -53.33
CA LEU A 4 -14.47 35.16 -52.32
C LEU A 4 -13.73 33.95 -51.75
N THR A 5 -12.88 33.30 -52.55
CA THR A 5 -12.06 32.16 -52.16
C THR A 5 -11.02 32.51 -51.07
N ALA A 6 -10.39 33.67 -51.14
CA ALA A 6 -9.40 34.10 -50.15
C ALA A 6 -10.05 34.38 -48.77
N ARG A 7 -11.33 34.78 -48.78
CA ARG A 7 -12.10 35.07 -47.56
C ARG A 7 -12.62 33.81 -46.87
N ILE A 8 -12.75 32.70 -47.62
CA ILE A 8 -13.12 31.39 -47.09
C ILE A 8 -11.90 30.73 -46.44
N GLU A 9 -10.72 30.82 -47.06
CA GLU A 9 -9.46 30.35 -46.46
C GLU A 9 -9.06 31.12 -45.19
N GLU A 10 -9.40 32.41 -45.10
CA GLU A 10 -9.19 33.22 -43.88
C GLU A 10 -10.11 32.75 -42.74
N LEU A 11 -11.38 32.44 -43.05
CA LEU A 11 -12.34 31.90 -42.07
C LEU A 11 -12.02 30.48 -41.62
N GLU A 12 -11.46 29.64 -42.50
CA GLU A 12 -11.01 28.29 -42.16
C GLU A 12 -9.72 28.30 -41.31
N ASN A 13 -8.82 29.28 -41.50
CA ASN A 13 -7.62 29.44 -40.66
C ASN A 13 -7.92 30.10 -39.31
N GLU A 14 -8.88 31.02 -39.22
CA GLU A 14 -9.29 31.65 -37.95
C GLU A 14 -10.10 30.69 -37.05
N GLY A 15 -10.67 29.62 -37.60
CA GLY A 15 -11.40 28.59 -36.85
C GLY A 15 -10.52 27.64 -36.03
N GLN A 16 -9.19 27.67 -36.19
CA GLN A 16 -8.29 26.68 -35.57
C GLN A 16 -7.37 27.25 -34.48
N GLN A 17 -7.60 28.48 -34.02
CA GLN A 17 -6.87 29.05 -32.89
C GLN A 17 -7.78 29.85 -31.95
N LYS A 18 -8.57 29.16 -31.13
CA LYS A 18 -8.93 29.66 -29.79
C LYS A 18 -9.66 28.60 -28.97
N GLY A 19 -8.98 28.11 -27.94
CA GLY A 19 -9.65 27.92 -26.65
C GLY A 19 -9.67 26.54 -26.03
N GLU A 20 -8.57 25.77 -26.03
CA GLU A 20 -8.46 24.59 -25.15
C GLU A 20 -7.00 24.42 -24.69
N CYS A 21 -6.53 25.23 -23.74
CA CYS A 21 -5.26 24.94 -23.04
C CYS A 21 -5.29 25.29 -21.54
N GLU A 22 -6.06 26.29 -21.09
CA GLU A 22 -6.08 26.66 -19.66
C GLU A 22 -7.16 25.93 -18.84
N GLY A 23 -8.24 25.45 -19.47
CA GLY A 23 -9.30 24.70 -18.77
C GLY A 23 -8.87 23.28 -18.41
N ASP A 24 -8.33 22.55 -19.39
CA ASP A 24 -7.97 21.14 -19.24
C ASP A 24 -6.89 20.88 -18.19
N ASP A 25 -5.96 21.82 -17.99
CA ASP A 25 -4.89 21.69 -17.01
C ASP A 25 -5.42 21.82 -15.58
N VAL A 26 -6.30 22.79 -15.33
CA VAL A 26 -6.98 23.00 -14.03
C VAL A 26 -7.91 21.83 -13.70
N PHE A 27 -8.62 21.27 -14.70
CA PHE A 27 -9.46 20.08 -14.48
C PHE A 27 -8.63 18.84 -14.13
N LYS A 28 -7.48 18.63 -14.79
CA LYS A 28 -6.57 17.52 -14.49
C LYS A 28 -5.90 17.66 -13.12
N GLU A 29 -5.55 18.86 -12.71
CA GLU A 29 -4.99 19.14 -11.38
C GLU A 29 -6.02 18.88 -10.28
N ALA A 30 -7.26 19.32 -10.46
CA ALA A 30 -8.34 19.06 -9.51
C ALA A 30 -8.68 17.56 -9.39
N GLU A 31 -8.65 16.82 -10.50
CA GLU A 31 -8.84 15.36 -10.51
C GLU A 31 -7.69 14.63 -9.80
N GLN A 32 -6.44 15.07 -10.02
CA GLN A 32 -5.26 14.56 -9.33
C GLN A 32 -5.38 14.77 -7.81
N ASP A 33 -5.70 15.99 -7.38
CA ASP A 33 -5.84 16.34 -5.96
C ASP A 33 -6.96 15.55 -5.29
N ALA A 34 -8.09 15.36 -5.97
CA ALA A 34 -9.19 14.55 -5.46
C ALA A 34 -8.77 13.08 -5.27
N ARG A 35 -8.08 12.50 -6.25
CA ARG A 35 -7.54 11.13 -6.17
C ARG A 35 -6.52 10.99 -5.04
N GLU A 36 -5.56 11.91 -4.94
CA GLU A 36 -4.54 11.85 -3.88
C GLU A 36 -5.15 12.01 -2.49
N SER A 37 -6.12 12.91 -2.35
CA SER A 37 -6.88 13.08 -1.10
C SER A 37 -7.61 11.79 -0.72
N HIS A 38 -8.27 11.14 -1.67
CA HIS A 38 -8.97 9.87 -1.46
C HIS A 38 -8.01 8.76 -1.01
N VAL A 39 -6.93 8.52 -1.76
CA VAL A 39 -5.93 7.49 -1.45
C VAL A 39 -5.32 7.73 -0.06
N ARG A 40 -4.96 8.97 0.27
CA ARG A 40 -4.41 9.33 1.58
C ARG A 40 -5.41 9.05 2.71
N GLU A 41 -6.68 9.38 2.51
CA GLU A 41 -7.73 9.12 3.50
C GLU A 41 -7.92 7.61 3.71
N VAL A 42 -7.94 6.82 2.64
CA VAL A 42 -8.08 5.36 2.73
C VAL A 42 -6.90 4.75 3.47
N ILE A 43 -5.65 5.08 3.09
CA ILE A 43 -4.45 4.57 3.76
C ILE A 43 -4.50 4.91 5.25
N LYS A 44 -4.83 6.16 5.61
CA LYS A 44 -4.92 6.59 7.01
C LYS A 44 -5.99 5.82 7.80
N LYS A 45 -7.15 5.55 7.19
CA LYS A 45 -8.21 4.76 7.82
C LYS A 45 -7.78 3.31 8.00
N CYS A 46 -7.15 2.72 6.99
CA CYS A 46 -6.66 1.35 7.02
C CYS A 46 -5.55 1.17 8.05
N ASP A 47 -4.56 2.06 8.11
CA ASP A 47 -3.49 2.04 9.11
C ASP A 47 -4.06 2.11 10.54
N LYS A 48 -5.03 3.00 10.77
CA LYS A 48 -5.72 3.08 12.06
C LYS A 48 -6.45 1.79 12.42
N LYS A 49 -7.14 1.16 11.45
CA LYS A 49 -7.84 -0.12 11.68
C LYS A 49 -6.85 -1.24 11.95
N LEU A 50 -5.80 -1.37 11.14
CA LEU A 50 -4.72 -2.33 11.34
C LEU A 50 -4.15 -2.21 12.76
N LYS A 51 -3.81 -0.99 13.17
CA LYS A 51 -3.27 -0.73 14.50
C LYS A 51 -4.22 -1.15 15.62
N ASN A 52 -5.49 -0.75 15.53
CA ASN A 52 -6.47 -0.95 16.61
C ASN A 52 -6.94 -2.41 16.72
N TYR A 53 -7.11 -3.08 15.58
CA TYR A 53 -7.75 -4.39 15.51
C TYR A 53 -6.78 -5.55 15.30
N VAL A 54 -5.52 -5.28 14.93
CA VAL A 54 -4.51 -6.32 14.68
C VAL A 54 -3.27 -6.07 15.55
N THR A 55 -2.57 -4.96 15.34
CA THR A 55 -1.28 -4.69 16.01
C THR A 55 -1.43 -4.60 17.53
N GLN A 56 -2.39 -3.83 18.03
CA GLN A 56 -2.60 -3.66 19.48
C GLN A 56 -3.00 -4.95 20.18
N PRO A 57 -3.97 -5.74 19.67
CA PRO A 57 -4.26 -7.06 20.23
C PRO A 57 -3.07 -8.02 20.25
N LEU A 58 -2.22 -8.02 19.21
CA LEU A 58 -1.06 -8.92 19.13
C LEU A 58 0.01 -8.63 20.19
N ILE A 59 0.12 -7.38 20.65
CA ILE A 59 1.10 -7.00 21.68
C ILE A 59 0.59 -7.18 23.11
N VAL A 60 -0.70 -7.48 23.30
CA VAL A 60 -1.28 -7.82 24.62
C VAL A 60 -0.50 -9.00 25.19
N PRO A 61 0.04 -8.92 26.43
CA PRO A 61 0.96 -9.93 26.96
C PRO A 61 0.45 -11.37 26.84
N GLU A 62 -0.83 -11.60 27.13
CA GLU A 62 -1.49 -12.89 27.06
C GLU A 62 -1.49 -13.48 25.65
N VAL A 63 -1.75 -12.63 24.65
CA VAL A 63 -1.71 -13.02 23.23
C VAL A 63 -0.26 -13.15 22.76
N ARG A 64 0.59 -12.19 23.11
CA ARG A 64 1.99 -12.12 22.70
C ARG A 64 2.78 -13.34 23.17
N GLN A 65 2.56 -13.76 24.41
CA GLN A 65 3.27 -14.87 25.06
C GLN A 65 2.49 -16.20 24.96
N ASP A 66 1.41 -16.25 24.17
CA ASP A 66 0.61 -17.45 23.93
C ASP A 66 0.09 -18.11 25.23
N MET A 67 -0.26 -17.26 26.21
CA MET A 67 -0.76 -17.64 27.53
C MET A 67 -2.28 -17.67 27.63
N LEU A 68 -2.98 -17.68 26.49
CA LEU A 68 -4.44 -17.80 26.49
C LEU A 68 -4.87 -19.16 27.10
N PRO A 69 -5.91 -19.16 27.95
CA PRO A 69 -6.20 -20.29 28.84
C PRO A 69 -6.73 -21.53 28.12
N ARG A 70 -7.26 -21.39 26.90
CA ARG A 70 -7.86 -22.48 26.11
C ARG A 70 -7.51 -22.33 24.64
N THR A 71 -7.28 -23.45 23.96
CA THR A 71 -7.00 -23.50 22.53
C THR A 71 -8.10 -22.84 21.69
N ALA A 72 -9.38 -23.14 21.99
CA ALA A 72 -10.52 -22.47 21.36
C ALA A 72 -10.47 -20.93 21.45
N VAL A 73 -10.06 -20.38 22.60
CA VAL A 73 -9.92 -18.91 22.77
C VAL A 73 -8.79 -18.38 21.88
N THR A 74 -7.69 -19.12 21.75
CA THR A 74 -6.62 -18.75 20.81
C THR A 74 -7.11 -18.76 19.37
N VAL A 75 -7.87 -19.78 18.96
CA VAL A 75 -8.45 -19.90 17.62
C VAL A 75 -9.38 -18.73 17.33
N ASP A 76 -10.30 -18.41 18.25
CA ASP A 76 -11.23 -17.28 18.13
C ASP A 76 -10.50 -15.94 17.99
N VAL A 77 -9.47 -15.70 18.82
CA VAL A 77 -8.68 -14.48 18.73
C VAL A 77 -7.99 -14.40 17.37
N LEU A 78 -7.26 -15.44 16.97
CA LEU A 78 -6.54 -15.44 15.69
C LEU A 78 -7.49 -15.33 14.48
N LYS A 79 -8.73 -15.79 14.60
CA LYS A 79 -9.79 -15.60 13.61
C LYS A 79 -10.15 -14.14 13.42
N VAL A 80 -10.52 -13.48 14.50
CA VAL A 80 -10.92 -12.06 14.46
C VAL A 80 -9.76 -11.20 13.94
N LEU A 81 -8.53 -11.44 14.40
CA LEU A 81 -7.36 -10.73 13.89
C LEU A 81 -7.13 -11.00 12.40
N SER A 82 -7.36 -12.25 11.97
CA SER A 82 -7.18 -12.66 10.59
C SER A 82 -8.19 -12.06 9.63
N GLU A 83 -9.44 -11.96 10.05
CA GLU A 83 -10.52 -11.32 9.30
C GLU A 83 -10.22 -9.83 9.12
N HIS A 84 -9.88 -9.12 10.20
CA HIS A 84 -9.52 -7.70 10.13
C HIS A 84 -8.27 -7.43 9.27
N LEU A 85 -7.28 -8.31 9.32
CA LEU A 85 -6.11 -8.20 8.47
C LEU A 85 -6.47 -8.43 6.99
N GLU A 86 -7.30 -9.43 6.68
CA GLU A 86 -7.77 -9.67 5.30
C GLU A 86 -8.57 -8.47 4.76
N GLU A 87 -9.42 -7.85 5.58
CA GLU A 87 -10.13 -6.61 5.20
C GLU A 87 -9.15 -5.50 4.77
N GLN A 88 -8.01 -5.35 5.47
CA GLN A 88 -7.03 -4.33 5.12
C GLN A 88 -6.27 -4.68 3.84
N TYR A 89 -5.97 -5.97 3.62
CA TYR A 89 -5.39 -6.45 2.36
C TYR A 89 -6.31 -6.18 1.18
N ASN A 90 -7.60 -6.52 1.30
CA ASN A 90 -8.58 -6.28 0.23
C ASN A 90 -8.72 -4.79 -0.06
N THR A 91 -8.82 -3.96 0.98
CA THR A 91 -8.88 -2.51 0.78
C THR A 91 -7.63 -1.97 0.09
N ALA A 92 -6.44 -2.44 0.48
CA ALA A 92 -5.19 -2.04 -0.15
C ALA A 92 -5.11 -2.47 -1.63
N LEU A 93 -5.60 -3.67 -1.95
CA LEU A 93 -5.70 -4.17 -3.33
C LEU A 93 -6.66 -3.30 -4.17
N ASP A 94 -7.80 -2.93 -3.60
CA ASP A 94 -8.83 -2.15 -4.29
C ASP A 94 -8.34 -0.74 -4.65
N ILE A 95 -7.58 -0.09 -3.76
CA ILE A 95 -7.04 1.26 -4.02
C ILE A 95 -5.69 1.27 -4.75
N ALA A 96 -5.05 0.12 -4.97
CA ALA A 96 -3.72 0.05 -5.56
C ALA A 96 -3.65 0.76 -6.94
N PRO A 97 -4.59 0.56 -7.88
CA PRO A 97 -4.54 1.22 -9.19
C PRO A 97 -4.58 2.75 -9.12
N GLU A 98 -5.31 3.30 -8.15
CA GLU A 98 -5.38 4.75 -7.92
C GLU A 98 -4.10 5.25 -7.27
N ALA A 99 -3.61 4.54 -6.24
CA ALA A 99 -2.38 4.89 -5.55
C ALA A 99 -1.18 4.94 -6.53
N TYR A 100 -1.11 4.04 -7.50
CA TYR A 100 -0.05 4.04 -8.51
C TYR A 100 -0.05 5.26 -9.44
N GLN A 101 -1.17 5.96 -9.55
CA GLN A 101 -1.30 7.18 -10.34
C GLN A 101 -1.10 8.46 -9.52
N CYS A 102 -0.83 8.33 -8.21
CA CYS A 102 -0.53 9.45 -7.33
C CYS A 102 0.93 9.91 -7.42
N SER A 103 1.22 11.04 -6.77
CA SER A 103 2.56 11.52 -6.48
C SER A 103 3.48 10.46 -5.88
N GLU A 104 4.78 10.63 -6.08
CA GLU A 104 5.80 9.69 -5.60
C GLU A 104 5.72 9.46 -4.09
N ASP A 105 5.54 10.53 -3.31
CA ASP A 105 5.38 10.46 -1.85
C ASP A 105 4.18 9.61 -1.44
N LEU A 106 3.04 9.74 -2.15
CA LEU A 106 1.84 8.99 -1.80
C LEU A 106 1.92 7.53 -2.26
N ARG A 107 2.60 7.25 -3.37
CA ARG A 107 2.95 5.88 -3.77
C ARG A 107 3.87 5.22 -2.74
N GLU A 108 4.87 5.94 -2.24
CA GLU A 108 5.77 5.44 -1.20
C GLU A 108 5.00 5.18 0.10
N LEU A 109 4.10 6.09 0.49
CA LEU A 109 3.24 5.89 1.65
C LEU A 109 2.36 4.63 1.50
N PHE A 110 1.74 4.46 0.34
CA PHE A 110 0.97 3.26 0.02
C PHE A 110 1.85 2.01 0.10
N TYR A 111 3.05 2.04 -0.48
CA TYR A 111 3.99 0.93 -0.43
C TYR A 111 4.40 0.57 1.01
N ASN A 112 4.72 1.57 1.83
CA ASN A 112 5.05 1.38 3.23
C ASN A 112 3.92 0.71 4.01
N PHE A 113 2.68 1.16 3.78
CA PHE A 113 1.51 0.51 4.38
C PHE A 113 1.33 -0.93 3.87
N ALA A 114 1.24 -1.10 2.55
CA ALA A 114 0.80 -2.35 1.93
C ALA A 114 1.87 -3.46 2.01
N TYR A 115 3.14 -3.11 1.86
CA TYR A 115 4.24 -4.08 1.86
C TYR A 115 4.93 -4.23 3.22
N HIS A 116 5.10 -3.15 3.99
CA HIS A 116 5.78 -3.24 5.28
C HIS A 116 4.79 -3.52 6.42
N ALA A 117 3.76 -2.68 6.60
CA ALA A 117 2.86 -2.82 7.75
C ALA A 117 2.02 -4.12 7.65
N LEU A 118 1.28 -4.31 6.55
CA LEU A 118 0.42 -5.51 6.40
C LEU A 118 1.21 -6.81 6.45
N LYS A 119 2.35 -6.89 5.77
CA LYS A 119 3.20 -8.09 5.73
C LYS A 119 3.82 -8.41 7.08
N THR A 120 4.14 -7.40 7.88
CA THR A 120 4.66 -7.61 9.24
C THR A 120 3.60 -8.27 10.11
N GLU A 121 2.37 -7.75 10.11
CA GLU A 121 1.28 -8.34 10.89
C GLU A 121 0.91 -9.73 10.38
N HIS A 122 0.91 -9.93 9.05
CA HIS A 122 0.69 -11.25 8.45
C HIS A 122 1.71 -12.28 8.94
N LYS A 123 3.00 -11.92 8.96
CA LYS A 123 4.07 -12.81 9.47
C LYS A 123 3.88 -13.14 10.95
N GLN A 124 3.48 -12.17 11.77
CA GLN A 124 3.24 -12.39 13.20
C GLN A 124 2.08 -13.36 13.42
N ILE A 125 0.95 -13.16 12.74
CA ILE A 125 -0.21 -14.07 12.83
C ILE A 125 0.18 -15.47 12.35
N ASN A 126 0.92 -15.59 11.24
CA ASN A 126 1.36 -16.89 10.73
C ASN A 126 2.23 -17.65 11.73
N HIS A 127 3.14 -16.96 12.41
CA HIS A 127 3.97 -17.60 13.43
C HIS A 127 3.10 -18.21 14.54
N LYS A 128 2.11 -17.47 15.03
CA LYS A 128 1.18 -17.94 16.05
C LYS A 128 0.27 -19.06 15.57
N MET A 129 -0.13 -19.04 14.31
CA MET A 129 -0.91 -20.13 13.70
C MET A 129 -0.09 -21.42 13.60
N ASN A 130 1.20 -21.34 13.27
CA ASN A 130 2.06 -22.52 13.24
C ASN A 130 2.21 -23.13 14.65
N ASP A 131 2.43 -22.30 15.68
CA ASP A 131 2.51 -22.76 17.07
C ASP A 131 1.19 -23.43 17.52
N LEU A 132 0.06 -22.89 17.06
CA LEU A 132 -1.27 -23.46 17.29
C LEU A 132 -1.46 -24.78 16.54
N GLU A 133 -0.98 -24.90 15.30
CA GLU A 133 -1.02 -26.14 14.51
C GLU A 133 -0.27 -27.27 15.22
N GLU A 134 0.94 -27.01 15.72
CA GLU A 134 1.72 -27.98 16.49
C GLU A 134 0.96 -28.46 17.74
N LYS A 135 0.29 -27.53 18.44
CA LYS A 135 -0.53 -27.84 19.61
C LYS A 135 -1.76 -28.69 19.26
N LEU A 136 -2.48 -28.36 18.18
CA LEU A 136 -3.66 -29.10 17.71
C LEU A 136 -3.31 -30.50 17.17
N ASN A 137 -2.11 -30.68 16.62
CA ASN A 137 -1.62 -31.98 16.15
C ASN A 137 -1.26 -32.91 17.32
N SER A 138 -0.80 -32.35 18.44
CA SER A 138 -0.49 -33.14 19.65
C SER A 138 -1.72 -33.51 20.50
N THR A 139 -2.84 -32.77 20.35
CA THR A 139 -4.09 -33.03 21.09
C THR A 139 -5.32 -32.96 20.19
N PRO A 140 -6.04 -34.07 19.95
CA PRO A 140 -7.28 -34.06 19.18
C PRO A 140 -8.33 -33.18 19.87
N THR A 141 -8.75 -32.13 19.17
CA THR A 141 -9.71 -31.12 19.64
C THR A 141 -10.74 -30.86 18.55
N GLU A 142 -11.92 -30.37 18.94
CA GLU A 142 -13.01 -29.98 18.04
C GLU A 142 -12.66 -28.73 17.21
N ASP A 143 -11.63 -27.98 17.61
CA ASP A 143 -11.21 -26.70 17.01
C ASP A 143 -10.50 -26.83 15.65
N LYS A 144 -10.34 -28.06 15.13
CA LYS A 144 -9.61 -28.33 13.86
C LYS A 144 -10.28 -27.73 12.64
N GLU A 145 -11.62 -27.69 12.59
CA GLU A 145 -12.36 -27.12 11.47
C GLU A 145 -12.20 -25.59 11.41
N GLU A 146 -12.30 -24.93 12.57
CA GLU A 146 -12.08 -23.49 12.66
C GLU A 146 -10.64 -23.13 12.32
N PHE A 147 -9.68 -23.91 12.79
CA PHE A 147 -8.27 -23.76 12.40
C PHE A 147 -8.07 -23.91 10.88
N ALA A 148 -8.73 -24.86 10.22
CA ALA A 148 -8.68 -24.99 8.77
C ALA A 148 -9.23 -23.74 8.05
N ASN A 149 -10.29 -23.13 8.57
CA ASN A 149 -10.80 -21.85 8.06
C ASN A 149 -9.77 -20.72 8.21
N LEU A 150 -9.03 -20.65 9.32
CA LEU A 150 -7.93 -19.70 9.48
C LEU A 150 -6.86 -19.85 8.40
N MET A 151 -6.45 -21.09 8.13
CA MET A 151 -5.48 -21.40 7.07
C MET A 151 -5.98 -20.94 5.70
N LEU A 152 -7.29 -21.02 5.43
CA LEU A 152 -7.87 -20.49 4.19
C LEU A 152 -7.75 -18.97 4.10
N LEU A 153 -8.06 -18.23 5.17
CA LEU A 153 -7.93 -16.77 5.21
C LEU A 153 -6.47 -16.36 4.96
N GLN A 154 -5.52 -17.08 5.53
CA GLN A 154 -4.09 -16.86 5.33
C GLN A 154 -3.69 -17.04 3.86
N ASN A 155 -4.07 -18.17 3.25
CA ASN A 155 -3.72 -18.49 1.86
C ASN A 155 -4.38 -17.56 0.83
N ARG A 156 -5.50 -16.93 1.18
CA ARG A 156 -6.20 -15.97 0.32
C ARG A 156 -5.53 -14.61 0.25
N ARG A 157 -4.77 -14.21 1.28
CA ARG A 157 -3.99 -12.97 1.27
C ARG A 157 -2.90 -13.10 0.23
N LYS A 158 -3.21 -12.70 -1.00
CA LYS A 158 -2.27 -12.68 -2.11
C LYS A 158 -1.16 -11.70 -1.78
N ASP A 159 0.07 -12.03 -2.16
CA ASP A 159 1.14 -11.04 -2.22
C ASP A 159 0.68 -9.91 -3.15
N LEU A 160 0.61 -8.69 -2.63
CA LEU A 160 0.38 -7.50 -3.41
C LEU A 160 1.44 -7.45 -4.54
N PRO A 161 1.06 -7.29 -5.82
CA PRO A 161 1.99 -7.31 -6.94
C PRO A 161 3.17 -6.37 -6.72
N MET A 162 4.36 -6.95 -6.73
CA MET A 162 5.62 -6.34 -6.28
C MET A 162 6.33 -5.51 -7.37
N GLU A 163 5.71 -5.32 -8.55
CA GLU A 163 6.46 -4.90 -9.75
C GLU A 163 7.11 -3.51 -9.68
N TYR A 164 6.71 -2.64 -8.75
CA TYR A 164 7.28 -1.28 -8.62
C TYR A 164 8.31 -1.08 -7.50
N SER A 165 8.45 -2.01 -6.54
CA SER A 165 9.38 -1.82 -5.42
C SER A 165 10.84 -1.84 -5.84
N ARG A 166 11.16 -2.58 -6.91
CA ARG A 166 12.51 -2.68 -7.47
C ARG A 166 12.97 -1.33 -8.05
N SER A 167 12.10 -0.62 -8.76
CA SER A 167 12.45 0.69 -9.34
C SER A 167 12.65 1.80 -8.31
N LEU A 168 11.88 1.77 -7.20
CA LEU A 168 12.00 2.78 -6.14
C LEU A 168 13.21 2.52 -5.22
N SER A 169 13.49 1.25 -4.86
CA SER A 169 14.69 0.91 -4.09
C SER A 169 15.98 1.22 -4.85
N ASP A 170 16.00 0.93 -6.15
CA ASP A 170 17.16 1.20 -7.00
C ASP A 170 17.39 2.72 -7.13
N ALA A 171 16.33 3.52 -7.25
CA ALA A 171 16.42 4.98 -7.31
C ALA A 171 16.85 5.63 -5.99
N THR A 172 16.35 5.14 -4.84
CA THR A 172 16.75 5.64 -3.51
C THR A 172 18.17 5.25 -3.15
N GLU A 173 18.62 4.04 -3.49
CA GLU A 173 20.03 3.64 -3.35
C GLU A 173 20.97 4.50 -4.22
N LEU A 174 20.55 4.83 -5.45
CA LEU A 174 21.33 5.69 -6.34
C LEU A 174 21.49 7.09 -5.77
N LYS A 175 20.40 7.66 -5.25
CA LYS A 175 20.37 9.03 -4.69
C LYS A 175 21.21 9.14 -3.40
N LEU A 176 21.21 8.10 -2.57
CA LEU A 176 22.10 8.01 -1.40
C LEU A 176 23.59 7.91 -1.81
N ARG A 177 23.91 7.20 -2.90
CA ARG A 177 25.30 7.13 -3.40
C ARG A 177 25.76 8.46 -4.00
N GLU A 178 24.90 9.16 -4.72
CA GLU A 178 25.21 10.48 -5.30
C GLU A 178 25.49 11.53 -4.21
N GLN A 179 24.66 11.60 -3.16
CA GLN A 179 24.86 12.53 -2.04
C GLN A 179 26.15 12.27 -1.25
N ASN A 180 26.56 11.00 -1.13
CA ASN A 180 27.79 10.63 -0.44
C ASN A 180 29.06 10.85 -1.28
N ASN A 181 28.92 10.96 -2.61
CA ASN A 181 30.04 11.20 -3.52
C ASN A 181 30.34 12.71 -3.69
N GLU A 182 29.37 13.60 -3.46
CA GLU A 182 29.58 15.06 -3.55
C GLU A 182 30.35 15.65 -2.34
N THR A 183 30.48 14.92 -1.23
CA THR A 183 31.15 15.40 -0.02
C THR A 183 32.65 15.11 0.05
N THR A 184 33.23 14.41 -0.94
CA THR A 184 34.66 14.05 -0.95
C THR A 184 35.44 14.91 -1.94
N THR A 185 35.52 16.22 -1.70
CA THR A 185 36.59 17.05 -2.32
C THR A 185 37.75 17.14 -1.32
N PRO A 186 38.90 16.50 -1.54
CA PRO A 186 40.05 16.65 -0.66
C PRO A 186 40.60 18.08 -0.74
N PRO A 187 41.08 18.66 0.37
CA PRO A 187 41.63 20.01 0.36
C PRO A 187 42.88 20.08 -0.54
N LEU A 188 42.88 21.05 -1.45
CA LEU A 188 44.04 21.42 -2.26
C LEU A 188 45.21 21.77 -1.34
N VAL A 189 46.20 20.88 -1.27
CA VAL A 189 47.49 21.17 -0.65
C VAL A 189 48.27 22.03 -1.63
N ILE A 190 48.35 23.33 -1.36
CA ILE A 190 49.22 24.27 -2.06
C ILE A 190 50.60 24.18 -1.39
N SER A 191 51.62 23.75 -2.14
CA SER A 191 53.04 23.81 -1.75
C SER A 191 53.69 25.11 -2.20
#